data_AF-A0A813J0N1-F1
#
_entry.id   AF-A0A813J0N1-F1
#
_cell.length_a   1.000
_cell.length_b   1.000
_cell.length_c   1.000
_cell.angle_alpha   90.00
_cell.angle_beta   90.00
_cell.angle_gamma   90.00
#
_symmetry.space_group_name_H-M   'P 1'
#
loop_
_entity.id
_entity.type
_entity.pdbx_description
1 polymer ?
#
loop_
_entity_poly.entity_id
_entity_poly.type
_entity_poly.pdbx_seq_one_letter_code
_entity_poly.pdbx_strand_id
1 'polypeptide(L)'
;MGVEWACELRHFFPGLHITVTDFLPRCLGPLPDDAAKYCEDYMQRNGIRTYYGVKYDKEGRQFWGKIGLPSGADKTYILSGVKNSNYFMPKNTLSDKGPGGGGWVLTNRYLQVVTRSGEKWGQGLVFAVGDCIAGSVGDAPNWELPPVPKTGYPAEQQ
;
A
#
# COMPACT_ATOMS: atom_id res chain seq x y z
N MET A 1 4.41 4.37 -5.42
CA MET A 1 4.28 5.46 -4.42
C MET A 1 5.60 5.80 -3.71
N GLY A 2 6.06 5.04 -2.70
CA GLY A 2 7.25 5.44 -1.90
C GLY A 2 8.52 5.72 -2.71
N VAL A 3 8.85 4.82 -3.65
CA VAL A 3 10.00 4.97 -4.55
C VAL A 3 9.85 6.17 -5.48
N GLU A 4 8.69 6.33 -6.11
CA GLU A 4 8.40 7.46 -7.01
C GLU A 4 8.54 8.80 -6.25
N TRP A 5 7.94 8.90 -5.07
CA TRP A 5 8.01 10.11 -4.25
C TRP A 5 9.45 10.47 -3.87
N ALA A 6 10.26 9.49 -3.47
CA ALA A 6 11.66 9.73 -3.16
C ALA A 6 12.46 10.21 -4.38
N CYS A 7 12.22 9.62 -5.55
CA CYS A 7 12.86 10.03 -6.80
C CYS A 7 12.45 11.45 -7.21
N GLU A 8 11.17 11.80 -7.15
CA GLU A 8 10.67 13.15 -7.48
C GLU A 8 11.23 14.20 -6.53
N LEU A 9 11.22 13.93 -5.22
CA LEU A 9 11.83 14.82 -4.23
C LEU A 9 13.32 15.03 -4.51
N ARG A 10 14.04 13.96 -4.88
CA ARG A 10 15.47 14.06 -5.20
C ARG A 10 15.72 14.88 -6.45
N HIS A 11 14.87 14.72 -7.48
CA HIS A 11 14.97 15.41 -8.74
C HIS A 11 14.72 16.91 -8.59
N PHE A 12 13.61 17.30 -7.97
CA PHE A 12 13.22 18.70 -7.84
C PHE A 12 13.95 19.43 -6.71
N PHE A 13 14.40 18.72 -5.68
CA PHE A 13 15.06 19.31 -4.50
C PHE A 13 16.38 18.58 -4.20
N PRO A 14 17.43 18.79 -5.02
CA PRO A 14 18.72 18.11 -4.86
C PRO A 14 19.48 18.47 -3.57
N GLY A 15 19.01 19.47 -2.81
CA GLY A 15 19.52 19.77 -1.48
C GLY A 15 18.98 18.84 -0.38
N LEU A 16 17.93 18.06 -0.64
CA LEU A 16 17.36 17.14 0.35
C LEU A 16 18.21 15.87 0.49
N HIS A 17 18.38 15.45 1.74
CA HIS A 17 18.86 14.12 2.10
C HIS A 17 17.66 13.20 2.30
N ILE A 18 17.54 12.19 1.44
CA ILE A 18 16.37 11.33 1.40
C ILE A 18 16.77 9.92 1.83
N THR A 19 16.04 9.38 2.80
CA THR A 19 16.16 8.01 3.27
C THR A 19 14.81 7.32 3.11
N VAL A 20 14.79 6.19 2.39
CA VAL A 20 13.63 5.32 2.24
C VAL A 20 13.81 4.11 3.16
N THR A 21 12.79 3.79 3.94
CA THR A 21 12.78 2.61 4.82
C THR A 21 11.56 1.73 4.53
N ASP A 22 11.75 0.41 4.63
CA ASP A 22 10.65 -0.55 4.55
C ASP A 22 10.95 -1.77 5.46
N PHE A 23 9.91 -2.37 6.02
CA PHE A 23 10.04 -3.61 6.79
C PHE A 23 10.15 -4.83 5.87
N LEU A 24 9.73 -4.70 4.61
CA LEU A 24 9.90 -5.74 3.60
C LEU A 24 11.37 -5.87 3.17
N PRO A 25 11.77 -7.01 2.58
CA PRO A 25 13.19 -7.27 2.27
C PRO A 25 13.77 -6.42 1.13
N ARG A 26 12.92 -5.77 0.33
CA ARG A 26 13.32 -4.95 -0.84
C ARG A 26 12.22 -3.96 -1.21
N CYS A 27 12.55 -2.95 -2.02
CA CYS A 27 11.52 -2.13 -2.67
C CYS A 27 10.80 -2.90 -3.79
N LEU A 28 9.61 -2.40 -4.14
CA LEU A 28 8.85 -2.84 -5.31
C LEU A 28 8.68 -4.36 -5.39
N GLY A 29 8.39 -4.99 -4.25
CA GLY A 29 8.29 -6.46 -4.11
C GLY A 29 7.46 -7.19 -5.18
N PRO A 30 6.35 -6.63 -5.71
CA PRO A 30 5.59 -7.25 -6.79
C PRO A 30 6.25 -7.23 -8.18
N LEU A 31 7.29 -6.43 -8.39
CA LEU A 31 8.01 -6.36 -9.67
C LEU A 31 9.01 -7.51 -9.82
N PRO A 32 9.40 -7.85 -11.07
CA PRO A 32 10.52 -8.75 -11.33
C PRO A 32 11.82 -8.30 -10.63
N ASP A 33 12.68 -9.26 -10.29
CA ASP A 33 13.89 -9.00 -9.51
C ASP A 33 14.82 -7.97 -10.15
N ASP A 34 15.08 -8.11 -11.45
CA ASP A 34 15.94 -7.19 -12.17
C ASP A 34 15.35 -5.77 -12.24
N ALA A 35 14.02 -5.64 -12.32
CA ALA A 35 13.36 -4.35 -12.33
C ALA A 35 13.44 -3.65 -10.96
N ALA A 36 13.15 -4.38 -9.88
CA ALA A 36 13.29 -3.86 -8.52
C ALA A 36 14.75 -3.47 -8.22
N LYS A 37 15.70 -4.31 -8.61
CA LYS A 37 17.14 -4.04 -8.49
C LYS A 37 17.54 -2.79 -9.27
N TYR A 38 17.11 -2.66 -10.52
CA TYR A 38 17.40 -1.47 -11.32
C TYR A 38 16.92 -0.20 -10.63
N CYS A 39 15.69 -0.20 -10.09
CA CYS A 39 15.13 0.94 -9.37
C CYS A 39 15.92 1.27 -8.08
N GLU A 40 16.33 0.26 -7.31
CA GLU A 40 17.19 0.46 -6.14
C GLU A 40 18.55 1.05 -6.53
N ASP A 41 19.23 0.45 -7.52
CA ASP A 41 20.51 0.92 -8.00
C ASP A 41 20.41 2.37 -8.52
N TYR A 42 19.28 2.74 -9.15
CA TYR A 42 19.02 4.12 -9.56
C TYR A 42 18.87 5.06 -8.36
N MET A 43 18.08 4.69 -7.34
CA MET A 43 17.91 5.49 -6.13
C MET A 43 19.27 5.74 -5.45
N GLN A 44 20.06 4.69 -5.27
CA GLN A 44 21.38 4.77 -4.63
C GLN A 44 22.35 5.64 -5.42
N ARG A 45 22.41 5.47 -6.75
CA ARG A 45 23.23 6.31 -7.64
C ARG A 45 22.85 7.79 -7.58
N ASN A 46 21.58 8.09 -7.28
CA ASN A 46 21.09 9.45 -7.11
C ASN A 46 21.15 9.96 -5.66
N GLY A 47 21.81 9.25 -4.75
CA GLY A 47 22.02 9.71 -3.37
C GLY A 47 20.81 9.52 -2.45
N ILE A 48 19.83 8.70 -2.84
CA ILE A 48 18.74 8.27 -1.96
C ILE A 48 19.22 7.03 -1.20
N ARG A 49 19.20 7.09 0.13
CA ARG A 49 19.57 5.96 0.99
C ARG A 49 18.40 5.00 1.15
N THR A 50 18.63 3.70 1.06
CA THR A 50 17.59 2.66 1.22
C THR A 50 17.93 1.75 2.40
N TYR A 51 16.93 1.43 3.22
CA TYR A 51 17.05 0.45 4.31
C TYR A 51 15.83 -0.48 4.32
N TYR A 52 16.06 -1.76 4.06
CA TYR A 52 15.03 -2.80 4.01
C TYR A 52 15.14 -3.77 5.19
N GLY A 53 14.06 -4.50 5.48
CA GLY A 53 13.98 -5.34 6.68
C GLY A 53 13.98 -4.53 7.97
N VAL A 54 13.57 -3.26 7.92
CA VAL A 54 13.53 -2.34 9.06
C VAL A 54 12.14 -1.77 9.23
N LYS A 55 11.44 -2.20 10.29
CA LYS A 55 10.15 -1.60 10.65
C LYS A 55 10.36 -0.16 11.13
N TYR A 56 9.59 0.77 10.58
CA TYR A 56 9.56 2.16 11.03
C TYR A 56 9.13 2.24 12.50
N ASP A 57 9.93 2.92 13.32
CA ASP A 57 9.64 3.18 14.72
C ASP A 57 10.05 4.62 15.06
N LYS A 58 9.06 5.51 15.12
CA LYS A 58 9.27 6.94 15.38
C LYS A 58 9.88 7.22 16.75
N GLU A 59 9.60 6.38 17.76
CA GLU A 59 10.08 6.58 19.14
C GLU A 59 11.39 5.79 19.39
N GLY A 60 11.75 4.89 18.48
CA GLY A 60 12.86 3.96 18.62
C GLY A 60 14.22 4.58 18.30
N ARG A 61 15.00 4.93 19.33
CA ARG A 61 16.41 5.36 19.14
C ARG A 61 17.25 4.35 18.34
N GLN A 62 17.00 3.06 18.52
CA GLN A 62 17.69 2.00 17.78
C GLN A 62 17.36 2.04 16.28
N PHE A 63 16.10 2.30 15.92
CA PHE A 63 15.67 2.46 14.53
C PHE A 63 16.42 3.63 13.88
N TRP A 64 16.37 4.80 14.51
CA TRP A 64 17.02 6.02 14.04
C TRP A 64 18.53 5.87 13.87
N GLY A 65 19.19 5.23 14.85
CA GLY A 65 20.62 4.90 14.75
C GLY A 65 20.93 3.95 13.58
N LYS A 66 20.12 2.90 13.38
CA LYS A 66 20.31 1.91 12.31
C LYS A 66 20.24 2.54 10.92
N ILE A 67 19.40 3.54 10.73
CA ILE A 67 19.24 4.22 9.43
C ILE A 67 20.12 5.47 9.27
N GLY A 68 21.05 5.69 10.20
CA GLY A 68 22.01 6.80 10.14
C GLY A 68 21.41 8.19 10.37
N LEU A 69 20.28 8.26 11.08
CA LEU A 69 19.58 9.50 11.45
C LEU A 69 19.32 9.53 12.96
N PRO A 70 20.35 9.52 13.84
CA PRO A 70 20.18 9.33 15.28
C PRO A 70 19.34 10.42 15.98
N SER A 71 19.23 11.60 15.37
CA SER A 71 18.41 12.71 15.85
C SER A 71 17.00 12.76 15.23
N GLY A 72 16.63 11.76 14.42
CA GLY A 72 15.40 11.76 13.65
C GLY A 72 15.54 12.42 12.28
N ALA A 73 14.44 12.42 11.52
CA ALA A 73 14.31 13.16 10.26
C ALA A 73 13.49 14.44 10.47
N ASP A 74 13.83 15.51 9.75
CA ASP A 74 13.09 16.79 9.82
C ASP A 74 11.63 16.64 9.35
N LYS A 75 11.40 15.76 8.38
CA LYS A 75 10.09 15.40 7.84
C LYS A 75 10.02 13.90 7.60
N THR A 76 8.86 13.31 7.89
CA THR A 76 8.58 11.90 7.62
C THR A 76 7.30 11.77 6.82
N TYR A 77 7.34 10.97 5.75
CA TYR A 77 6.18 10.65 4.92
C TYR A 77 5.91 9.15 5.02
N ILE A 78 4.69 8.78 5.44
CA ILE A 78 4.29 7.38 5.56
C ILE A 78 3.52 6.97 4.31
N LEU A 79 4.16 6.14 3.48
CA LEU A 79 3.63 5.65 2.21
C LEU A 79 3.45 4.12 2.23
N SER A 80 3.37 3.54 3.43
CA SER A 80 3.27 2.10 3.66
C SER A 80 1.80 1.67 3.77
N GLY A 81 1.20 1.33 2.64
CA GLY A 81 -0.14 0.75 2.57
C GLY A 81 -1.28 1.75 2.58
N VAL A 82 -2.49 1.21 2.50
CA VAL A 82 -3.73 1.95 2.30
C VAL A 82 -4.81 1.46 3.26
N LYS A 83 -5.81 2.30 3.52
CA LYS A 83 -6.99 1.93 4.32
C LYS A 83 -8.25 2.14 3.51
N ASN A 84 -9.27 1.35 3.79
CA ASN A 84 -10.59 1.55 3.22
C ASN A 84 -11.31 2.70 3.95
N SER A 85 -12.25 3.34 3.25
CA SER A 85 -13.16 4.35 3.79
C SER A 85 -14.61 4.00 3.43
N ASN A 86 -15.00 2.74 3.61
CA ASN A 86 -16.30 2.21 3.17
C ASN A 86 -17.35 2.16 4.30
N TYR A 87 -17.26 3.06 5.29
CA TYR A 87 -18.12 3.04 6.49
C TYR A 87 -19.61 3.22 6.19
N PHE A 88 -19.95 3.78 5.02
CA PHE A 88 -21.32 3.96 4.55
C PHE A 88 -21.96 2.68 4.01
N MET A 89 -21.16 1.65 3.71
CA MET A 89 -21.66 0.38 3.19
C MET A 89 -22.13 -0.53 4.30
N PRO A 90 -23.18 -1.34 4.07
CA PRO A 90 -23.61 -2.36 5.04
C PRO A 90 -22.48 -3.33 5.37
N LYS A 91 -22.29 -3.66 6.64
CA LYS A 91 -21.18 -4.52 7.10
C LYS A 91 -21.10 -5.86 6.38
N ASN A 92 -22.24 -6.47 6.06
CA ASN A 92 -22.31 -7.76 5.37
C ASN A 92 -21.86 -7.69 3.88
N THR A 93 -21.63 -6.49 3.33
CA THR A 93 -21.06 -6.29 1.98
C THR A 93 -19.55 -5.99 2.01
N LEU A 94 -18.95 -5.98 3.20
CA LEU A 94 -17.53 -5.67 3.40
C LEU A 94 -16.74 -6.91 3.80
N SER A 95 -15.49 -7.01 3.38
CA SER A 95 -14.60 -8.12 3.76
C SER A 95 -14.28 -8.09 5.27
N ASP A 96 -14.21 -9.27 5.90
CA ASP A 96 -13.75 -9.39 7.29
C ASP A 96 -12.23 -9.41 7.43
N LYS A 97 -11.52 -9.73 6.34
CA LYS A 97 -10.06 -9.86 6.27
C LYS A 97 -9.52 -9.19 5.01
N GLY A 98 -8.20 -9.08 4.93
CA GLY A 98 -7.48 -8.49 3.80
C GLY A 98 -6.55 -7.35 4.23
N PRO A 99 -6.03 -6.56 3.27
CA PRO A 99 -5.17 -5.41 3.55
C PRO A 99 -5.77 -4.50 4.63
N GLY A 100 -4.95 -4.01 5.56
CA GLY A 100 -5.43 -3.12 6.63
C GLY A 100 -6.45 -3.73 7.61
N GLY A 101 -6.69 -5.05 7.58
CA GLY A 101 -7.62 -5.74 8.48
C GLY A 101 -9.02 -5.98 7.92
N GLY A 102 -9.26 -5.73 6.62
CA GLY A 102 -10.58 -5.89 5.98
C GLY A 102 -11.31 -4.56 5.76
N GLY A 103 -12.63 -4.60 5.58
CA GLY A 103 -13.47 -3.43 5.32
C GLY A 103 -13.62 -3.04 3.83
N TRP A 104 -13.20 -3.92 2.92
CA TRP A 104 -13.25 -3.66 1.48
C TRP A 104 -14.57 -4.16 0.87
N VAL A 105 -15.14 -3.43 -0.09
CA VAL A 105 -16.42 -3.80 -0.72
C VAL A 105 -16.26 -5.11 -1.51
N LEU A 106 -17.11 -6.09 -1.26
CA LEU A 106 -17.11 -7.36 -1.97
C LEU A 106 -17.85 -7.21 -3.30
N THR A 107 -17.26 -7.69 -4.39
CA THR A 107 -17.84 -7.58 -5.75
C THR A 107 -17.68 -8.87 -6.53
N ASN A 108 -18.71 -9.30 -7.26
CA ASN A 108 -18.58 -10.42 -8.20
C ASN A 108 -17.77 -10.05 -9.46
N ARG A 109 -17.57 -11.02 -10.37
CA ARG A 109 -16.87 -10.80 -11.65
C ARG A 109 -17.48 -9.75 -12.59
N TYR A 110 -18.68 -9.26 -12.29
CA TYR A 110 -19.37 -8.18 -13.01
C TYR A 110 -19.33 -6.84 -12.25
N LEU A 111 -18.50 -6.75 -11.20
CA LEU A 111 -18.34 -5.57 -10.34
C LEU A 111 -19.58 -5.22 -9.51
N GLN A 112 -20.58 -6.11 -9.47
CA GLN A 112 -21.78 -5.92 -8.65
C GLN A 112 -21.43 -6.16 -7.19
N VAL A 113 -21.90 -5.28 -6.30
CA VAL A 113 -21.73 -5.46 -4.85
C VAL A 113 -22.44 -6.71 -4.40
N VAL A 114 -21.73 -7.54 -3.64
CA VAL A 114 -22.28 -8.78 -3.05
C VAL A 114 -22.16 -8.76 -1.53
N THR A 115 -23.01 -9.54 -0.88
CA THR A 115 -22.85 -9.88 0.54
C THR A 115 -21.73 -10.92 0.70
N ARG A 116 -21.32 -11.20 1.94
CA ARG A 116 -20.38 -12.29 2.25
C ARG A 116 -20.87 -13.68 1.86
N SER A 117 -22.18 -13.88 1.74
CA SER A 117 -22.78 -15.11 1.20
C SER A 117 -22.76 -15.18 -0.33
N GLY A 118 -22.28 -14.13 -1.01
CA GLY A 118 -22.24 -14.04 -2.47
C GLY A 118 -23.54 -13.53 -3.10
N GLU A 119 -24.53 -13.12 -2.30
CA GLU A 119 -25.80 -12.61 -2.81
C GLU A 119 -25.66 -11.17 -3.32
N LYS A 120 -26.32 -10.85 -4.43
CA LYS A 120 -26.30 -9.50 -5.00
C LYS A 120 -26.98 -8.52 -4.05
N TRP A 121 -26.27 -7.46 -3.66
CA TRP A 121 -26.83 -6.36 -2.89
C TRP A 121 -27.56 -5.37 -3.80
N GLY A 122 -28.56 -4.66 -3.26
CA GLY A 122 -29.30 -3.63 -4.02
C GLY A 122 -29.92 -4.14 -5.32
N GLN A 123 -30.47 -5.36 -5.32
CA GLN A 123 -31.02 -6.03 -6.51
C GLN A 123 -30.00 -6.24 -7.65
N GLY A 124 -28.70 -6.15 -7.36
CA GLY A 124 -27.65 -6.21 -8.37
C GLY A 124 -27.46 -4.94 -9.20
N LEU A 125 -28.04 -3.83 -8.75
CA LEU A 125 -27.94 -2.51 -9.41
C LEU A 125 -26.84 -1.63 -8.82
N VAL A 126 -26.13 -2.11 -7.78
CA VAL A 126 -25.02 -1.39 -7.17
C VAL A 126 -23.71 -2.02 -7.59
N PHE A 127 -22.79 -1.17 -8.06
CA PHE A 127 -21.48 -1.56 -8.56
C PHE A 127 -20.39 -0.79 -7.81
N ALA A 128 -19.23 -1.40 -7.62
CA ALA A 128 -18.09 -0.77 -6.99
C ALA A 128 -16.81 -1.01 -7.79
N VAL A 129 -15.95 0.01 -7.87
CA VAL A 129 -14.72 0.02 -8.67
C VAL A 129 -13.61 0.80 -7.97
N GLY A 130 -12.36 0.57 -8.38
CA GLY A 130 -11.19 1.24 -7.81
C GLY A 130 -10.78 0.67 -6.45
N ASP A 131 -10.12 1.48 -5.62
CA ASP A 131 -9.47 0.97 -4.40
C ASP A 131 -10.45 0.57 -3.29
N CYS A 132 -11.74 0.94 -3.39
CA CYS A 132 -12.75 0.60 -2.40
C CYS A 132 -13.11 -0.90 -2.36
N ILE A 133 -12.87 -1.66 -3.44
CA ILE A 133 -13.28 -3.07 -3.54
C ILE A 133 -12.25 -4.02 -2.94
N ALA A 134 -12.63 -5.18 -2.44
CA ALA A 134 -11.66 -6.22 -2.09
C ALA A 134 -11.02 -6.82 -3.35
N GLY A 135 -11.81 -6.89 -4.43
CA GLY A 135 -11.48 -7.64 -5.63
C GLY A 135 -11.46 -9.16 -5.40
N SER A 136 -11.95 -9.65 -4.27
CA SER A 136 -11.94 -11.06 -3.93
C SER A 136 -13.35 -11.58 -3.71
N VAL A 137 -13.73 -12.61 -4.48
CA VAL A 137 -14.86 -13.49 -4.16
C VAL A 137 -14.32 -14.90 -4.00
N GLY A 138 -14.71 -15.56 -2.92
CA GLY A 138 -14.13 -16.83 -2.48
C GLY A 138 -12.88 -16.66 -1.60
N ASP A 139 -12.29 -17.79 -1.22
CA ASP A 139 -11.12 -17.88 -0.35
C ASP A 139 -9.89 -18.40 -1.12
N ALA A 140 -8.70 -18.01 -0.67
CA ALA A 140 -7.45 -18.56 -1.21
C ALA A 140 -7.42 -20.09 -0.97
N PRO A 141 -6.92 -20.91 -1.90
CA PRO A 141 -6.34 -20.54 -3.21
C PRO A 141 -7.37 -20.45 -4.36
N ASN A 142 -8.64 -20.76 -4.10
CA ASN A 142 -9.68 -20.93 -5.12
C ASN A 142 -10.52 -19.65 -5.33
N TRP A 143 -9.85 -18.49 -5.34
CA TRP A 143 -10.52 -17.23 -5.60
C TRP A 143 -11.24 -17.27 -6.96
N GLU A 144 -12.50 -16.84 -7.01
CA GLU A 144 -13.21 -16.60 -8.27
C GLU A 144 -12.60 -15.40 -9.00
N LEU A 145 -12.24 -14.36 -8.23
CA LEU A 145 -11.48 -13.21 -8.69
C LEU A 145 -10.33 -12.99 -7.71
N PRO A 146 -9.07 -12.92 -8.17
CA PRO A 146 -7.94 -12.63 -7.29
C PRO A 146 -8.04 -11.18 -6.77
N PRO A 147 -7.63 -10.93 -5.52
CA PRO A 147 -7.69 -9.60 -4.93
C PRO A 147 -6.90 -8.59 -5.76
N VAL A 148 -7.48 -7.39 -5.92
CA VAL A 148 -6.82 -6.29 -6.63
C VAL A 148 -5.71 -5.74 -5.74
N PRO A 149 -4.45 -5.65 -6.23
CA PRO A 149 -3.36 -5.05 -5.48
C PRO A 149 -3.70 -3.65 -5.02
N LYS A 150 -3.62 -3.45 -3.71
CA LYS A 150 -3.89 -2.16 -3.06
C LYS A 150 -2.64 -1.30 -3.11
N THR A 151 -2.54 -0.49 -4.16
CA THR A 151 -1.28 0.17 -4.55
C THR A 151 -1.33 1.69 -4.45
N GLY A 152 -2.50 2.29 -4.20
CA GLY A 152 -2.63 3.74 -4.10
C GLY A 152 -3.76 4.20 -3.20
N TYR A 153 -3.43 4.80 -2.05
CA TYR A 153 -4.36 5.68 -1.35
C TYR A 153 -3.85 7.10 -1.56
N PRO A 154 -4.41 7.85 -2.51
CA PRO A 154 -4.43 9.28 -2.36
C PRO A 154 -5.34 9.54 -1.15
N ALA A 155 -4.76 9.59 0.05
CA ALA A 155 -5.49 10.19 1.16
C ALA A 155 -5.80 11.63 0.72
N GLU A 156 -7.08 11.97 0.64
CA GLU A 156 -7.46 13.34 0.96
C GLU A 156 -6.81 13.69 2.30
N GLN A 157 -6.18 14.86 2.33
CA GLN A 157 -5.46 15.44 3.45
C GLN A 157 -6.00 14.96 4.81
N GLN A 158 -5.13 14.33 5.61
CA GLN A 158 -5.31 14.23 7.06
C GLN A 158 -4.31 15.15 7.74
#